data_AF-A0A9W8B134-F1
#
_entry.id   AF-A0A9W8B134-F1
#
_cell.length_a   1.000
_cell.length_b   1.000
_cell.length_c   1.000
_cell.angle_alpha   90.00
_cell.angle_beta   90.00
_cell.angle_gamma   90.00
#
_symmetry.space_group_name_H-M   'P 1'
#
loop_
_entity.id
_entity.type
_entity.pdbx_description
1 polymer ?
#
loop_
_entity_poly.entity_id
_entity_poly.type
_entity_poly.pdbx_seq_one_letter_code
_entity_poly.pdbx_strand_id
1 'polypeptide(L)'
;MALPRTLRVAILLADVPMPEIVAKHGDYLAMFTHSLRTGAQQLSPSVTVETTGFDVVNDPPQYPVNPSDYDAILITGSKADCYRDLPWIERLVHYVHDTATEHPTLKWLGVCFGHQVIARAFGQATGVSSEGWEIGNVDLKLTDVARQLFNTSRDTMVG
;
A
#
# COMPACT_ATOMS: atom_id res chain seq x y z
N MET A 1 30.86 6.39 10.26
CA MET A 1 29.90 5.27 10.14
C MET A 1 28.51 5.89 10.17
N ALA A 2 27.72 5.80 9.11
CA ALA A 2 26.36 6.36 9.13
C ALA A 2 25.52 5.60 10.17
N LEU A 3 24.72 6.31 10.96
CA LEU A 3 23.81 5.67 11.92
C LEU A 3 22.83 4.77 11.16
N PRO A 4 22.50 3.57 11.69
CA PRO A 4 21.48 2.73 11.08
C PRO A 4 20.17 3.52 10.98
N ARG A 5 19.64 3.66 9.76
CA ARG A 5 18.36 4.34 9.55
C ARG A 5 17.23 3.34 9.83
N THR A 6 16.31 3.70 10.71
CA THR A 6 15.05 2.98 10.89
C THR A 6 13.96 3.70 10.11
N LEU A 7 13.23 2.97 9.26
CA LEU A 7 12.01 3.43 8.60
C LEU A 7 10.80 2.90 9.37
N ARG A 8 9.94 3.81 9.80
CA ARG A 8 8.67 3.51 10.47
C ARG A 8 7.55 3.62 9.44
N VAL A 9 6.83 2.53 9.23
CA VAL A 9 5.76 2.44 8.22
C VAL A 9 4.43 2.12 8.89
N ALA A 10 3.47 3.02 8.78
CA ALA A 10 2.09 2.72 9.16
C ALA A 10 1.44 1.90 8.03
N ILE A 11 0.74 0.82 8.38
CA ILE A 11 0.03 -0.04 7.44
C ILE A 11 -1.46 0.04 7.75
N LEU A 12 -2.22 0.70 6.86
CA LEU A 12 -3.67 0.77 6.90
C LEU A 12 -4.24 -0.52 6.30
N LEU A 13 -4.78 -1.38 7.16
CA LEU A 13 -5.32 -2.69 6.84
C LEU A 13 -6.77 -2.53 6.35
N ALA A 14 -6.94 -2.64 5.03
CA ALA A 14 -8.23 -2.42 4.35
C ALA A 14 -9.04 -3.72 4.13
N ASP A 15 -8.54 -4.87 4.59
CA ASP A 15 -9.20 -6.17 4.54
C ASP A 15 -8.42 -7.18 5.42
N VAL A 16 -8.88 -8.43 5.48
CA VAL A 16 -8.17 -9.57 6.08
C VAL A 16 -8.01 -10.67 5.01
N PRO A 17 -6.84 -11.33 4.91
CA PRO A 17 -6.67 -12.44 3.98
C PRO A 17 -7.64 -13.59 4.28
N MET A 18 -7.86 -14.46 3.29
CA MET A 18 -8.66 -15.69 3.52
C MET A 18 -8.00 -16.56 4.61
N PRO A 19 -8.78 -17.31 5.41
CA PRO A 19 -8.24 -18.11 6.51
C PRO A 19 -7.11 -19.05 6.09
N GLU A 20 -7.20 -19.68 4.90
CA GLU A 20 -6.13 -20.52 4.38
C GLU A 20 -4.81 -19.78 4.11
N ILE A 21 -4.89 -18.49 3.74
CA ILE A 21 -3.72 -17.64 3.52
C ILE A 21 -3.15 -17.21 4.87
N VAL A 22 -4.01 -16.81 5.83
CA VAL A 22 -3.59 -16.45 7.18
C VAL A 22 -2.83 -17.60 7.84
N ALA A 23 -3.35 -18.83 7.73
CA ALA A 23 -2.73 -20.01 8.30
C ALA A 23 -1.31 -20.29 7.76
N LYS A 24 -1.03 -19.90 6.51
CA LYS A 24 0.24 -20.18 5.83
C LYS A 24 1.23 -19.00 5.85
N HIS A 25 0.73 -17.77 5.80
CA HIS A 25 1.54 -16.57 5.54
C HIS A 25 1.31 -15.45 6.55
N GLY A 26 0.38 -15.61 7.50
CA GLY A 26 -0.04 -14.57 8.42
C GLY A 26 -1.04 -13.58 7.80
N ASP A 27 -1.42 -12.57 8.59
CA ASP A 27 -2.27 -11.49 8.12
C ASP A 27 -1.51 -10.51 7.20
N TYR A 28 -2.20 -9.51 6.66
CA TYR A 28 -1.57 -8.51 5.80
C TYR A 28 -0.44 -7.74 6.50
N LEU A 29 -0.56 -7.48 7.81
CA LEU A 29 0.51 -6.83 8.57
C LEU A 29 1.79 -7.68 8.52
N ALA A 30 1.70 -8.98 8.80
CA ALA A 30 2.83 -9.89 8.73
C ALA A 30 3.43 -9.97 7.31
N MET A 31 2.57 -10.11 6.29
CA MET A 31 2.98 -10.22 4.89
C MET A 31 3.73 -8.97 4.39
N PHE A 32 3.19 -7.78 4.64
CA PHE A 32 3.84 -6.52 4.23
C PHE A 32 5.08 -6.22 5.05
N THR A 33 5.07 -6.53 6.35
CA THR A 33 6.27 -6.42 7.20
C THR A 33 7.41 -7.30 6.69
N HIS A 34 7.10 -8.55 6.34
CA HIS A 34 8.08 -9.44 5.73
C HIS A 34 8.62 -8.88 4.42
N SER A 35 7.74 -8.45 3.51
CA SER A 35 8.12 -7.93 2.19
C SER A 35 9.01 -6.69 2.28
N LEU A 36 8.64 -5.72 3.13
CA LEU A 36 9.41 -4.49 3.34
C LEU A 36 10.78 -4.78 3.96
N ARG A 37 10.86 -5.69 4.95
CA ARG A 37 12.13 -6.08 5.57
C ARG A 37 13.05 -6.81 4.60
N THR A 38 12.51 -7.71 3.79
CA THR A 38 13.27 -8.41 2.75
C THR A 38 13.82 -7.42 1.73
N GLY A 39 13.02 -6.44 1.29
CA GLY A 39 13.49 -5.37 0.41
C GLY A 39 14.59 -4.51 1.06
N ALA A 40 14.41 -4.13 2.32
CA ALA A 40 15.37 -3.29 3.04
C ALA A 40 16.74 -3.96 3.25
N GLN A 41 16.79 -5.28 3.34
CA GLN A 41 18.05 -6.06 3.39
C GLN A 41 18.87 -5.99 2.10
N GLN A 42 18.24 -5.67 0.96
CA GLN A 42 18.91 -5.53 -0.32
C GLN A 42 19.53 -4.13 -0.52
N LEU A 43 19.26 -3.19 0.39
CA LEU A 43 19.79 -1.83 0.33
C LEU A 43 21.17 -1.73 0.99
N SER A 44 22.01 -0.84 0.46
CA SER A 44 23.32 -0.48 1.03
C SER A 44 23.42 1.04 1.18
N PRO A 45 23.57 1.59 2.41
CA PRO A 45 23.60 0.87 3.68
C PRO A 45 22.24 0.22 4.01
N SER A 46 22.26 -0.84 4.83
CA SER A 46 21.04 -1.53 5.24
C SER A 46 20.15 -0.62 6.08
N VAL A 47 18.84 -0.83 5.93
CA VAL A 47 17.80 -0.05 6.60
C VAL A 47 16.97 -0.98 7.47
N THR A 48 16.69 -0.58 8.70
CA THR A 48 15.77 -1.30 9.59
C THR A 48 14.34 -0.85 9.28
N VAL A 49 13.38 -1.78 9.24
CA VAL A 49 11.96 -1.46 9.02
C VAL A 49 11.12 -1.88 10.22
N GLU A 50 10.40 -0.91 10.77
CA GLU A 50 9.38 -1.07 11.80
C GLU A 50 8.01 -0.77 11.21
N THR A 51 7.04 -1.60 11.54
CA THR A 51 5.68 -1.52 10.99
C THR A 51 4.66 -1.48 12.10
N THR A 52 3.59 -0.71 11.90
CA THR A 52 2.43 -0.65 12.80
C THR A 52 1.17 -0.77 11.98
N GLY A 53 0.33 -1.76 12.30
CA GLY A 53 -0.94 -2.00 11.61
C GLY A 53 -2.10 -1.20 12.22
N PHE A 54 -2.99 -0.71 11.37
CA PHE A 54 -4.20 0.03 11.74
C PHE A 54 -5.39 -0.53 10.97
N ASP A 55 -6.38 -1.06 11.66
CA ASP A 55 -7.62 -1.55 11.04
C ASP A 55 -8.53 -0.37 10.66
N VAL A 56 -8.65 -0.09 9.37
CA VAL A 56 -9.46 1.04 8.87
C VAL A 56 -10.89 0.64 8.49
N VAL A 57 -11.21 -0.65 8.57
CA VAL A 57 -12.50 -1.21 8.11
C VAL A 57 -13.49 -1.31 9.26
N ASN A 58 -13.06 -1.89 10.38
CA ASN A 58 -13.92 -2.13 11.53
C ASN A 58 -14.30 -0.83 12.25
N ASP A 59 -15.36 -0.90 13.05
CA ASP A 59 -15.84 0.22 13.87
C ASP A 59 -15.53 -0.04 15.35
N PRO A 60 -14.77 0.84 16.04
CA PRO A 60 -14.20 2.09 15.55
C PRO A 60 -12.99 1.87 14.62
N PRO A 61 -12.84 2.67 13.55
CA PRO A 61 -11.68 2.59 12.68
C PRO A 61 -10.46 3.14 13.40
N GLN A 62 -9.29 2.58 13.08
CA GLN A 62 -8.01 2.93 13.67
C GLN A 62 -7.14 3.64 12.63
N TYR A 63 -6.48 4.71 13.06
CA TYR A 63 -5.53 5.46 12.27
C TYR A 63 -4.36 5.90 13.16
N PRO A 64 -3.18 6.20 12.58
CA PRO A 64 -2.11 6.89 13.29
C PRO A 64 -2.63 8.15 14.00
N VAL A 65 -2.44 8.22 15.32
CA VAL A 65 -2.79 9.42 16.12
C VAL A 65 -1.97 10.63 15.65
N ASN A 66 -0.69 10.40 15.34
CA ASN A 66 0.18 11.39 14.74
C ASN A 66 0.85 10.80 13.49
N PRO A 67 0.39 11.16 12.28
CA PRO A 67 0.99 10.68 11.03
C PRO A 67 2.48 11.00 10.89
N SER A 68 2.96 12.07 11.54
CA SER A 68 4.38 12.47 11.49
C SER A 68 5.31 11.55 12.28
N ASP A 69 4.77 10.62 13.07
CA ASP A 69 5.57 9.57 13.73
C ASP A 69 6.05 8.50 12.74
N TYR A 70 5.57 8.52 11.50
CA TYR A 70 5.89 7.56 10.45
C TYR A 70 6.62 8.23 9.28
N ASP A 71 7.52 7.48 8.65
CA ASP A 71 8.22 7.88 7.43
C ASP A 71 7.36 7.65 6.18
N ALA A 72 6.46 6.66 6.24
CA ALA A 72 5.54 6.32 5.16
C ALA A 72 4.23 5.69 5.69
N ILE A 73 3.19 5.80 4.87
CA ILE A 73 1.92 5.09 5.05
C ILE A 73 1.69 4.15 3.86
N LEU A 74 1.39 2.90 4.16
CA LEU A 74 1.01 1.86 3.20
C LEU A 74 -0.48 1.55 3.37
N ILE A 75 -1.24 1.49 2.27
CA ILE A 75 -2.64 1.03 2.25
C ILE A 75 -2.69 -0.32 1.55
N THR A 76 -3.22 -1.35 2.23
CA THR A 76 -3.29 -2.70 1.68
C THR A 76 -4.32 -2.81 0.54
N GLY A 77 -4.27 -3.95 -0.16
CA GLY A 77 -5.39 -4.37 -1.00
C GLY A 77 -6.64 -4.68 -0.17
N SER A 78 -7.78 -4.75 -0.86
CA SER A 78 -9.07 -5.16 -0.33
C SER A 78 -9.87 -5.86 -1.43
N LYS A 79 -10.76 -6.78 -1.03
CA LYS A 79 -11.79 -7.33 -1.93
C LYS A 79 -12.95 -6.34 -2.16
N ALA A 80 -13.01 -5.27 -1.37
CA ALA A 80 -13.97 -4.21 -1.59
C ALA A 80 -13.64 -3.40 -2.83
N ASP A 81 -14.67 -2.85 -3.46
CA ASP A 81 -14.52 -1.91 -4.55
C ASP A 81 -14.30 -0.50 -4.00
N CYS A 82 -13.16 0.14 -4.31
CA CYS A 82 -12.79 1.46 -3.78
C CYS A 82 -13.74 2.61 -4.18
N TYR A 83 -14.53 2.41 -5.24
CA TYR A 83 -15.47 3.39 -5.78
C TYR A 83 -16.88 3.25 -5.19
N ARG A 84 -17.12 2.25 -4.32
CA ARG A 84 -18.41 2.15 -3.64
C ARG A 84 -18.49 3.18 -2.51
N ASP A 85 -19.68 3.75 -2.35
CA ASP A 85 -20.01 4.69 -1.28
C ASP A 85 -20.25 3.94 0.05
N LEU A 86 -19.22 3.25 0.54
CA LEU A 86 -19.23 2.64 1.87
C LEU A 86 -18.66 3.64 2.90
N PRO A 87 -19.30 3.84 4.06
CA PRO A 87 -18.86 4.84 5.03
C PRO A 87 -17.39 4.73 5.45
N TRP A 88 -16.84 3.52 5.57
CA TRP A 88 -15.44 3.32 5.92
C TRP A 88 -14.48 3.70 4.77
N ILE A 89 -14.88 3.51 3.51
CA ILE A 89 -14.11 3.91 2.34
C ILE A 89 -14.09 5.44 2.25
N GLU A 90 -15.24 6.12 2.41
CA GLU A 90 -15.28 7.58 2.44
C GLU A 90 -14.38 8.16 3.53
N ARG A 91 -14.44 7.58 4.74
CA ARG A 91 -13.54 7.98 5.83
C ARG A 91 -12.06 7.80 5.47
N LEU A 92 -11.72 6.68 4.83
CA LEU A 92 -10.36 6.42 4.40
C LEU A 92 -9.91 7.41 3.31
N VAL A 93 -10.77 7.71 2.33
CA VAL A 93 -10.50 8.70 1.27
C VAL A 93 -10.25 10.09 1.88
N HIS A 94 -11.10 10.54 2.80
CA HIS A 94 -10.89 11.81 3.51
C HIS A 94 -9.61 11.79 4.34
N TYR A 95 -9.35 10.73 5.10
CA TYR A 95 -8.11 10.59 5.87
C TYR A 95 -6.87 10.72 4.98
N VAL A 96 -6.85 10.06 3.82
CA VAL A 96 -5.74 10.13 2.86
C VAL A 96 -5.57 11.55 2.34
N HIS A 97 -6.65 12.19 1.90
CA HIS A 97 -6.61 13.57 1.39
C HIS A 97 -6.07 14.54 2.43
N ASP A 98 -6.63 14.52 3.64
CA ASP A 98 -6.29 15.49 4.69
C ASP A 98 -4.86 15.26 5.19
N THR A 99 -4.50 14.01 5.50
CA THR A 99 -3.15 13.66 5.98
C THR A 99 -2.08 14.00 4.95
N ALA A 100 -2.31 13.70 3.68
CA ALA A 100 -1.34 13.99 2.62
C ALA A 100 -1.20 15.50 2.35
N THR A 101 -2.28 16.26 2.53
CA THR A 101 -2.27 17.72 2.38
C THR A 101 -1.56 18.39 3.55
N GLU A 102 -1.81 17.93 4.78
CA GLU A 102 -1.21 18.46 6.01
C GLU A 102 0.26 18.04 6.19
N HIS A 103 0.64 16.87 5.67
CA HIS A 103 1.99 16.31 5.77
C HIS A 103 2.60 16.01 4.39
N PRO A 104 2.96 17.04 3.59
CA PRO A 104 3.37 16.87 2.19
C PRO A 104 4.70 16.10 2.00
N THR A 105 5.47 15.91 3.07
CA THR A 105 6.72 15.13 3.04
C THR A 105 6.50 13.64 3.24
N LEU A 106 5.33 13.24 3.77
CA LEU A 106 4.98 11.85 4.07
C LEU A 106 4.86 11.04 2.78
N LYS A 107 5.40 9.82 2.78
CA LYS A 107 5.38 8.94 1.62
C LYS A 107 4.19 8.00 1.66
N TRP A 108 3.55 7.82 0.52
CA TRP A 108 2.36 6.98 0.38
C TRP A 108 2.61 5.83 -0.58
N LEU A 109 2.19 4.64 -0.19
CA LEU A 109 2.18 3.45 -1.03
C LEU A 109 0.80 2.81 -0.96
N GLY A 110 0.17 2.59 -2.10
CA GLY A 110 -1.11 1.87 -2.19
C GLY A 110 -0.94 0.60 -2.99
N VAL A 111 -1.54 -0.50 -2.53
CA VAL A 111 -1.54 -1.78 -3.24
C VAL A 111 -2.96 -2.11 -3.70
N CYS A 112 -3.16 -2.30 -5.01
CA CYS A 112 -4.47 -2.57 -5.61
C CYS A 112 -5.52 -1.53 -5.16
N PHE A 113 -6.53 -1.93 -4.38
CA PHE A 113 -7.50 -1.06 -3.71
C PHE A 113 -6.85 0.20 -3.08
N GLY A 114 -5.76 0.04 -2.34
CA GLY A 114 -5.09 1.15 -1.68
C GLY A 114 -4.56 2.21 -2.65
N HIS A 115 -4.09 1.79 -3.83
CA HIS A 115 -3.64 2.74 -4.87
C HIS A 115 -4.82 3.53 -5.44
N GLN A 116 -5.94 2.85 -5.67
CA GLN A 116 -7.15 3.47 -6.18
C GLN A 116 -7.75 4.46 -5.17
N VAL A 117 -7.72 4.14 -3.88
CA VAL A 117 -8.12 5.07 -2.80
C VAL A 117 -7.27 6.34 -2.81
N ILE A 118 -5.94 6.22 -2.93
CA ILE A 118 -5.06 7.38 -3.05
C ILE A 118 -5.43 8.23 -4.27
N ALA A 119 -5.64 7.61 -5.43
CA ALA A 119 -6.04 8.32 -6.64
C ALA A 119 -7.38 9.05 -6.46
N ARG A 120 -8.37 8.37 -5.86
CA ARG A 120 -9.70 8.91 -5.56
C ARG A 120 -9.63 10.11 -4.61
N ALA A 121 -8.77 10.06 -3.59
CA ALA A 121 -8.56 11.18 -2.66
C ALA A 121 -8.09 12.46 -3.36
N PHE A 122 -7.42 12.36 -4.51
CA PHE A 122 -6.97 13.49 -5.33
C PHE A 122 -7.82 13.72 -6.58
N GLY A 123 -9.08 13.26 -6.57
CA GLY A 123 -10.05 13.54 -7.63
C GLY A 123 -9.80 12.78 -8.95
N GLN A 124 -8.95 11.75 -8.96
CA GLN A 124 -8.82 10.88 -10.11
C GLN A 124 -10.03 9.95 -10.21
N ALA A 125 -10.45 9.67 -11.45
CA ALA A 125 -11.51 8.71 -11.69
C ALA A 125 -11.04 7.30 -11.34
N THR A 126 -11.82 6.59 -10.53
CA THR A 126 -11.70 5.15 -10.29
C THR A 126 -13.01 4.49 -10.67
N GLY A 127 -12.95 3.25 -11.15
CA GLY A 127 -14.14 2.56 -11.63
C GLY A 127 -13.87 1.12 -12.03
N VAL A 128 -14.94 0.46 -12.46
CA VAL A 128 -14.89 -0.92 -12.97
C VAL A 128 -14.12 -0.91 -14.29
N SER A 129 -13.17 -1.84 -14.43
CA SER A 129 -12.54 -2.10 -15.73
C SER A 129 -13.59 -2.58 -16.74
N SER A 130 -13.56 -2.09 -17.99
CA SER A 130 -14.42 -2.60 -19.06
C SER A 130 -14.21 -4.10 -19.31
N GLU A 131 -13.02 -4.62 -18.97
CA GLU A 131 -12.61 -6.01 -19.15
C GLU A 131 -12.97 -6.91 -17.96
N GLY A 132 -13.59 -6.35 -16.90
CA GLY A 132 -13.98 -7.10 -15.71
C GLY A 132 -12.83 -7.37 -14.74
N TRP A 133 -12.95 -8.46 -13.96
CA TRP A 133 -11.94 -8.84 -12.97
C TRP A 133 -10.76 -9.55 -13.63
N GLU A 134 -9.56 -9.04 -13.37
CA GLU A 134 -8.32 -9.73 -13.70
C GLU A 134 -7.88 -10.58 -12.50
N ILE A 135 -7.85 -11.90 -12.71
CA ILE A 135 -7.39 -12.87 -11.70
C ILE A 135 -6.32 -13.74 -12.35
N GLY A 136 -5.09 -13.58 -11.88
CA GLY A 136 -3.94 -14.34 -12.37
C GLY A 136 -2.78 -13.42 -12.73
N ASN A 137 -1.78 -14.04 -13.36
CA ASN A 137 -0.58 -13.36 -13.81
C ASN A 137 -0.81 -12.76 -15.20
N VAL A 138 -0.49 -11.48 -15.38
CA VAL A 138 -0.69 -10.78 -16.67
C VAL A 138 0.63 -10.20 -17.16
N ASP A 139 0.92 -10.35 -18.45
CA ASP A 139 2.10 -9.72 -19.06
C ASP A 139 1.87 -8.20 -19.21
N LEU A 140 2.59 -7.43 -18.41
CA LEU A 140 2.60 -5.97 -18.47
C LEU A 140 3.69 -5.52 -19.43
N LYS A 141 3.33 -4.72 -20.44
CA LYS A 141 4.31 -4.04 -21.29
C LYS A 141 4.95 -2.89 -20.52
N LEU A 142 6.27 -2.93 -20.40
CA LEU A 142 7.00 -1.90 -19.69
C LEU A 142 7.14 -0.63 -20.53
N THR A 143 6.85 0.51 -19.90
CA THR A 143 7.24 1.82 -20.42
C THR A 143 8.75 2.02 -20.25
N ASP A 144 9.33 3.02 -20.92
CA ASP A 144 10.75 3.37 -20.72
C ASP A 144 11.07 3.68 -19.25
N VAL A 145 10.16 4.36 -18.56
CA VAL A 145 10.29 4.69 -17.13
C VAL A 145 10.30 3.42 -16.29
N ALA A 146 9.40 2.47 -16.56
CA ALA A 146 9.34 1.22 -15.81
C ALA A 146 10.62 0.37 -16.03
N ARG A 147 11.15 0.33 -17.26
CA ARG A 147 12.43 -0.33 -17.57
C ARG A 147 13.60 0.27 -16.79
N GLN A 148 13.65 1.60 -16.68
CA GLN A 148 14.65 2.28 -15.86
C GLN A 148 14.48 1.99 -14.37
N LEU A 149 13.24 2.08 -13.86
CA LEU A 149 12.92 1.86 -12.45
C LEU A 149 13.30 0.44 -12.00
N PHE A 150 12.98 -0.57 -12.80
CA PHE A 150 13.29 -1.96 -12.49
C PHE A 150 14.68 -2.40 -12.95
N ASN A 151 15.47 -1.47 -13.53
CA ASN A 151 16.80 -1.74 -14.08
C ASN A 151 16.84 -2.99 -14.97
N THR A 152 15.92 -3.06 -15.93
CA THR A 152 15.70 -4.23 -16.79
C THR A 152 15.65 -3.84 -18.26
N SER A 153 16.21 -4.71 -19.11
CA SER A 153 16.09 -4.60 -20.58
C SER A 153 14.87 -5.32 -21.14
N ARG A 154 14.04 -5.96 -20.28
CA ARG A 154 12.85 -6.67 -20.73
C ARG A 154 11.78 -5.71 -21.22
N ASP A 155 11.09 -6.09 -22.29
CA ASP A 155 9.93 -5.35 -22.81
C ASP A 155 8.65 -5.62 -22.02
N THR A 156 8.58 -6.77 -21.34
CA THR A 156 7.45 -7.17 -20.51
C THR A 156 7.89 -7.70 -19.16
N MET A 157 7.00 -7.58 -18.17
CA MET A 157 7.10 -8.26 -16.89
C MET A 157 5.75 -8.84 -16.52
N VAL A 158 5.77 -10.01 -15.88
CA VAL A 158 4.58 -10.63 -15.32
C VAL A 158 4.19 -9.85 -14.06
N GLY A 159 3.00 -9.26 -14.08
CA GLY A 159 2.32 -8.66 -12.94
C GLY A 159 1.43 -9.66 -12.21
#